data_AF-A0A7H0JZ18-F1
#
_entry.id   AF-A0A7H0JZ18-F1
#
_cell.length_a   1.000
_cell.length_b   1.000
_cell.length_c   1.000
_cell.angle_alpha   90.00
_cell.angle_beta   90.00
_cell.angle_gamma   90.00
#
_symmetry.space_group_name_H-M   'P 1'
#
loop_
_entity.id
_entity.type
_entity.pdbx_description
1 polymer ?
#
loop_
_entity_poly.entity_id
_entity_poly.type
_entity_poly.pdbx_seq_one_letter_code
_entity_poly.pdbx_strand_id
1 'polypeptide(L)'
;MRIRLLAATTAAATALALAPAASADPAPVTGVELNQPADQVIAVEAKFDLTADQNVGMEELRKLRGAMWDQNVPFLELRGAGNTRLRDVAANYGLDTRDKYVNAIQVDTGYNLIALQRATEAAEFMGHDRPHNSTCAANANCGSEATATINGKGGYGTNLHSTSNMSRAMQGWGFGELAALKRLGGAFSADQRNLSGHLHTLINPANTRIGFAGVVTAEGEASAAAVGTEATGATVMPQGEQRTVLHRPANTGEKPSTTPKKLILGGASMSEIRRIISIVLTVLTIASALVKFIEPQLRPLVDQYLRR
;
A
#
# COMPACT_ATOMS: atom_id res chain seq x y z
N MET A 1 44.45 15.91 67.74
CA MET A 1 44.21 14.70 66.92
C MET A 1 43.11 13.85 67.59
N ARG A 2 41.87 13.93 67.08
CA ARG A 2 40.82 12.91 67.26
C ARG A 2 39.98 12.94 65.98
N ILE A 3 40.14 11.89 65.18
CA ILE A 3 39.44 11.64 63.93
C ILE A 3 38.03 11.15 64.29
N ARG A 4 36.99 11.76 63.72
CA ARG A 4 35.64 11.18 63.68
C ARG A 4 35.22 11.08 62.23
N LEU A 5 35.02 9.82 61.81
CA LEU A 5 34.61 9.41 60.48
C LEU A 5 33.23 9.98 60.13
N LEU A 6 33.11 10.55 58.93
CA LEU A 6 31.84 10.85 58.28
C LEU A 6 31.18 9.54 57.85
N ALA A 7 29.95 9.32 58.31
CA ALA A 7 29.07 8.28 57.79
C ALA A 7 28.58 8.70 56.41
N ALA A 8 28.94 7.93 55.39
CA ALA A 8 28.40 8.08 54.03
C ALA A 8 26.98 7.50 53.99
N THR A 9 26.00 8.37 53.76
CA THR A 9 24.62 8.00 53.44
C THR A 9 24.58 7.41 52.02
N THR A 10 24.27 6.13 51.92
CA THR A 10 23.95 5.46 50.65
C THR A 10 22.58 5.94 50.16
N ALA A 11 22.57 6.75 49.11
CA ALA A 11 21.36 7.09 48.38
C ALA A 11 20.92 5.85 47.57
N ALA A 12 19.79 5.26 47.95
CA ALA A 12 19.13 4.23 47.16
C ALA A 12 18.56 4.87 45.89
N ALA A 13 19.24 4.70 44.77
CA ALA A 13 18.68 5.01 43.46
C ALA A 13 17.56 4.00 43.18
N THR A 14 16.31 4.42 43.33
CA THR A 14 15.16 3.75 42.72
C THR A 14 15.36 3.77 41.22
N ALA A 15 15.87 2.66 40.68
CA ALA A 15 15.78 2.37 39.27
C ALA A 15 14.28 2.33 38.92
N LEU A 16 13.79 3.38 38.27
CA LEU A 16 12.61 3.25 37.42
C LEU A 16 13.02 2.26 36.35
N ALA A 17 12.72 0.99 36.58
CA ALA A 17 12.61 0.03 35.50
C ALA A 17 11.54 0.59 34.57
N LEU A 18 11.97 1.19 33.46
CA LEU A 18 11.11 1.39 32.30
C LEU A 18 10.50 0.02 32.04
N ALA A 19 9.21 -0.13 32.36
CA ALA A 19 8.47 -1.30 31.93
C ALA A 19 8.77 -1.46 30.43
N PRO A 20 9.14 -2.67 29.96
CA PRO A 20 9.29 -2.87 28.53
C PRO A 20 8.00 -2.33 27.90
N ALA A 21 8.14 -1.39 26.97
CA ALA A 21 7.03 -1.00 26.12
C ALA A 21 6.41 -2.32 25.68
N ALA A 22 5.10 -2.50 25.96
CA ALA A 22 4.40 -3.73 25.61
C ALA A 22 4.69 -3.99 24.13
N SER A 23 5.64 -4.89 23.85
CA SER A 23 6.09 -5.16 22.50
C SER A 23 4.91 -5.85 21.86
N ALA A 24 4.24 -5.17 20.94
CA ALA A 24 3.17 -5.79 20.22
C ALA A 24 3.68 -7.00 19.46
N ASP A 25 2.82 -8.02 19.34
CA ASP A 25 3.21 -9.27 18.71
C ASP A 25 3.43 -9.05 17.20
N PRO A 26 4.59 -9.46 16.66
CA PRO A 26 4.79 -9.49 15.22
C PRO A 26 3.79 -10.44 14.55
N ALA A 27 3.30 -10.08 13.37
CA ALA A 27 2.48 -10.96 12.57
C ALA A 27 3.24 -12.26 12.23
N PRO A 28 2.67 -13.47 12.44
CA PRO A 28 3.41 -14.72 12.34
C PRO A 28 4.07 -15.00 10.98
N VAL A 29 3.46 -14.52 9.88
CA VAL A 29 3.95 -14.77 8.51
C VAL A 29 4.86 -13.65 8.02
N THR A 30 4.51 -12.39 8.30
CA THR A 30 5.23 -11.23 7.78
C THR A 30 6.33 -10.75 8.72
N GLY A 31 6.28 -11.08 10.01
CA GLY A 31 7.17 -10.55 11.04
C GLY A 31 6.98 -9.06 11.32
N VAL A 32 5.93 -8.43 10.77
CA VAL A 32 5.64 -7.01 10.93
C VAL A 32 4.92 -6.77 12.25
N GLU A 33 5.35 -5.76 12.99
CA GLU A 33 4.74 -5.33 14.26
C GLU A 33 3.29 -4.87 14.02
N LEU A 34 2.34 -5.51 14.71
CA LEU A 34 0.91 -5.21 14.58
C LEU A 34 0.42 -4.10 15.50
N ASN A 35 1.22 -3.73 16.51
CA ASN A 35 0.86 -2.73 17.53
C ASN A 35 -0.46 -3.03 18.25
N GLN A 36 -0.81 -4.32 18.31
CA GLN A 36 -1.95 -4.88 19.02
C GLN A 36 -1.56 -6.24 19.60
N PRO A 37 -2.18 -6.66 20.73
CA PRO A 37 -2.02 -8.01 21.26
C PRO A 37 -2.51 -9.10 20.28
N ALA A 38 -1.95 -10.30 20.35
CA ALA A 38 -2.32 -11.42 19.48
C ALA A 38 -3.81 -11.84 19.55
N ASP A 39 -4.54 -11.50 20.62
CA ASP A 39 -5.99 -11.77 20.72
C ASP A 39 -6.86 -10.65 20.12
N GLN A 40 -6.25 -9.57 19.62
CA GLN A 40 -6.90 -8.42 18.98
C GLN A 40 -6.71 -8.38 17.47
N VAL A 41 -6.46 -9.54 16.86
CA VAL A 41 -6.26 -9.69 15.42
C VAL A 41 -7.41 -10.47 14.77
N ILE A 42 -7.50 -10.35 13.45
CA ILE A 42 -8.38 -11.14 12.59
C ILE A 42 -7.51 -11.98 11.67
N ALA A 43 -7.73 -13.29 11.72
CA ALA A 43 -7.13 -14.26 10.82
C ALA A 43 -7.91 -14.30 9.49
N VAL A 44 -7.19 -14.20 8.37
CA VAL A 44 -7.77 -14.25 7.02
C VAL A 44 -6.96 -15.19 6.13
N GLU A 45 -7.64 -16.07 5.40
CA GLU A 45 -6.98 -16.79 4.32
C GLU A 45 -6.60 -15.81 3.21
N ALA A 46 -5.37 -15.95 2.71
CA ALA A 46 -4.76 -15.08 1.73
C ALA A 46 -4.04 -15.88 0.64
N LYS A 47 -4.01 -15.31 -0.57
CA LYS A 47 -3.22 -15.76 -1.71
C LYS A 47 -2.34 -14.61 -2.20
N PHE A 48 -1.05 -14.87 -2.39
CA PHE A 48 -0.07 -13.88 -2.86
C PHE A 48 1.16 -14.56 -3.49
N ASP A 49 1.97 -13.82 -4.24
CA ASP A 49 3.27 -14.26 -4.76
C ASP A 49 4.27 -13.10 -4.74
N LEU A 50 5.04 -13.01 -3.65
CA LEU A 50 6.01 -11.92 -3.47
C LEU A 50 7.12 -11.95 -4.52
N THR A 51 7.49 -13.12 -5.02
CA THR A 51 8.54 -13.25 -6.05
C THR A 51 8.04 -12.67 -7.37
N ALA A 52 6.83 -13.02 -7.79
CA ALA A 52 6.21 -12.49 -9.00
C ALA A 52 5.95 -10.98 -8.89
N ASP A 53 5.38 -10.53 -7.79
CA ASP A 53 5.08 -9.12 -7.55
C ASP A 53 6.34 -8.25 -7.51
N GLN A 54 7.42 -8.74 -6.87
CA GLN A 54 8.70 -8.05 -6.87
C GLN A 54 9.25 -7.89 -8.29
N ASN A 55 9.21 -8.95 -9.11
CA ASN A 55 9.72 -8.91 -10.48
C ASN A 55 8.96 -7.89 -11.32
N VAL A 56 7.63 -7.95 -11.30
CA VAL A 56 6.77 -7.01 -12.03
C VAL A 56 6.95 -5.59 -11.50
N GLY A 57 6.90 -5.41 -10.18
CA GLY A 57 7.03 -4.09 -9.54
C GLY A 57 8.35 -3.40 -9.86
N MET A 58 9.47 -4.13 -9.81
CA MET A 58 10.79 -3.57 -10.15
C MET A 58 10.95 -3.29 -11.64
N GLU A 59 10.42 -4.14 -12.51
CA GLU A 59 10.42 -3.90 -13.95
C GLU A 59 9.66 -2.61 -14.27
N GLU A 60 8.44 -2.46 -13.76
CA GLU A 60 7.61 -1.28 -13.97
C GLU A 60 8.17 -0.02 -13.31
N LEU A 61 8.78 -0.14 -12.12
CA LEU A 61 9.43 0.99 -11.45
C LEU A 61 10.59 1.53 -12.29
N ARG A 62 11.42 0.64 -12.85
CA ARG A 62 12.55 1.06 -13.69
C ARG A 62 12.08 1.73 -14.97
N LYS A 63 11.04 1.20 -15.62
CA LYS A 63 10.40 1.83 -16.78
C LYS A 63 9.87 3.23 -16.43
N LEU A 64 9.13 3.34 -15.32
CA LEU A 64 8.57 4.60 -14.84
C LEU A 64 9.66 5.63 -14.55
N ARG A 65 10.65 5.27 -13.74
CA ARG A 65 11.78 6.15 -13.38
C ARG A 65 12.55 6.59 -14.63
N GLY A 66 12.81 5.67 -15.56
CA GLY A 66 13.45 5.98 -16.84
C GLY A 66 12.64 7.02 -17.64
N ALA A 67 11.34 6.80 -17.80
CA ALA A 67 10.47 7.73 -18.51
C ALA A 67 10.38 9.11 -17.85
N MET A 68 10.34 9.17 -16.50
CA MET A 68 10.29 10.44 -15.77
C MET A 68 11.62 11.20 -15.83
N TRP A 69 12.74 10.47 -15.80
CA TRP A 69 14.06 11.03 -16.05
C TRP A 69 14.14 11.63 -17.45
N ASP A 70 13.75 10.87 -18.48
CA ASP A 70 13.83 11.27 -19.88
C ASP A 70 12.97 12.53 -20.15
N GLN A 71 11.78 12.61 -19.54
CA GLN A 71 10.92 13.79 -19.58
C GLN A 71 11.40 14.96 -18.70
N ASN A 72 12.31 14.72 -17.76
CA ASN A 72 12.73 15.67 -16.74
C ASN A 72 11.55 16.38 -16.06
N VAL A 73 10.64 15.58 -15.50
CA VAL A 73 9.40 16.07 -14.89
C VAL A 73 9.69 17.06 -13.76
N PRO A 74 8.78 18.01 -13.48
CA PRO A 74 8.90 18.83 -12.28
C PRO A 74 8.83 17.94 -11.03
N PHE A 75 9.63 18.26 -10.03
CA PHE A 75 9.68 17.52 -8.79
C PHE A 75 10.05 18.45 -7.64
N LEU A 76 9.20 18.52 -6.62
CA LEU A 76 9.41 19.31 -5.42
C LEU A 76 9.69 18.37 -4.25
N GLU A 77 10.88 18.46 -3.65
CA GLU A 77 11.15 17.70 -2.43
C GLU A 77 10.24 18.14 -1.29
N LEU A 78 9.79 17.19 -0.47
CA LEU A 78 8.87 17.45 0.66
C LEU A 78 9.40 18.48 1.66
N ARG A 79 10.72 18.69 1.72
CA ARG A 79 11.39 19.64 2.62
C ARG A 79 12.25 20.67 1.88
N GLY A 80 12.20 20.69 0.54
CA GLY A 80 13.00 21.60 -0.29
C GLY A 80 12.26 22.88 -0.63
N ALA A 81 13.01 23.96 -0.87
CA ALA A 81 12.47 25.20 -1.40
C ALA A 81 12.69 25.28 -2.92
N GLY A 82 11.64 25.64 -3.67
CA GLY A 82 11.72 26.07 -5.07
C GLY A 82 11.28 25.04 -6.11
N ASN A 83 10.86 25.53 -7.28
CA ASN A 83 10.50 24.72 -8.46
C ASN A 83 11.73 24.03 -9.06
N THR A 84 12.00 22.79 -8.67
CA THR A 84 13.10 21.97 -9.21
C THR A 84 12.62 20.95 -10.24
N ARG A 85 13.56 20.42 -11.04
CA ARG A 85 13.32 19.29 -11.93
C ARG A 85 13.90 18.01 -11.35
N LEU A 86 13.34 16.87 -11.75
CA LEU A 86 13.75 15.55 -11.24
C LEU A 86 15.26 15.31 -11.36
N ARG A 87 15.89 15.69 -12.48
CA ARG A 87 17.34 15.51 -12.68
C ARG A 87 18.18 16.36 -11.73
N ASP A 88 17.75 17.60 -11.46
CA ASP A 88 18.46 18.51 -10.56
C ASP A 88 18.43 17.96 -9.13
N VAL A 89 17.25 17.48 -8.70
CA VAL A 89 17.09 16.84 -7.40
C VAL A 89 17.89 15.54 -7.34
N ALA A 90 17.83 14.70 -8.37
CA ALA A 90 18.59 13.46 -8.41
C ALA A 90 20.11 13.67 -8.33
N ALA A 91 20.63 14.74 -8.94
CA ALA A 91 22.04 15.11 -8.84
C ALA A 91 22.47 15.43 -7.40
N ASN A 92 21.59 16.00 -6.56
CA ASN A 92 21.87 16.23 -5.14
C ASN A 92 22.11 14.92 -4.35
N TYR A 93 21.60 13.80 -4.86
CA TYR A 93 21.82 12.45 -4.31
C TYR A 93 22.95 11.69 -5.04
N GLY A 94 23.74 12.36 -5.89
CA GLY A 94 24.80 11.73 -6.68
C GLY A 94 24.30 10.89 -7.85
N LEU A 95 23.01 10.99 -8.20
CA LEU A 95 22.37 10.26 -9.30
C LEU A 95 22.38 11.12 -10.58
N ASP A 96 23.59 11.45 -11.04
CA ASP A 96 23.87 12.36 -12.16
C ASP A 96 23.63 11.76 -13.56
N THR A 97 23.35 10.46 -13.65
CA THR A 97 22.98 9.78 -14.90
C THR A 97 21.67 9.04 -14.76
N ARG A 98 21.02 8.82 -15.92
CA ARG A 98 19.81 8.01 -16.03
C ARG A 98 19.98 6.64 -15.39
N ASP A 99 21.09 5.97 -15.70
CA ASP A 99 21.33 4.62 -15.22
C ASP A 99 21.56 4.56 -13.71
N LYS A 100 22.29 5.53 -13.14
CA LYS A 100 22.41 5.65 -11.68
C LYS A 100 21.03 5.86 -11.04
N TYR A 101 20.24 6.79 -11.57
CA TYR A 101 18.92 7.12 -11.01
C TYR A 101 17.90 5.99 -11.10
N VAL A 102 17.84 5.30 -12.24
CA VAL A 102 16.91 4.17 -12.47
C VAL A 102 17.27 2.97 -11.59
N ASN A 103 18.55 2.74 -11.34
CA ASN A 103 19.04 1.59 -10.57
C ASN A 103 19.36 1.90 -9.10
N ALA A 104 19.11 3.12 -8.62
CA ALA A 104 19.42 3.54 -7.25
C ALA A 104 18.61 2.78 -6.19
N ILE A 105 17.34 2.44 -6.50
CA ILE A 105 16.46 1.71 -5.58
C ILE A 105 16.73 0.21 -5.70
N GLN A 106 16.92 -0.42 -4.55
CA GLN A 106 17.08 -1.86 -4.42
C GLN A 106 15.88 -2.46 -3.70
N VAL A 107 15.56 -3.71 -4.04
CA VAL A 107 14.57 -4.46 -3.28
C VAL A 107 15.13 -4.81 -1.92
N ASP A 108 14.29 -4.72 -0.90
CA ASP A 108 14.57 -5.20 0.44
C ASP A 108 13.42 -6.11 0.91
N THR A 109 13.81 -7.30 1.38
CA THR A 109 12.89 -8.36 1.79
C THR A 109 11.92 -7.90 2.87
N GLY A 110 12.34 -7.07 3.82
CA GLY A 110 11.45 -6.60 4.87
C GLY A 110 10.43 -5.61 4.34
N TYR A 111 10.77 -4.77 3.34
CA TYR A 111 9.77 -3.93 2.69
C TYR A 111 8.75 -4.76 1.89
N ASN A 112 9.12 -5.93 1.32
CA ASN A 112 8.13 -6.83 0.71
C ASN A 112 7.15 -7.37 1.76
N LEU A 113 7.65 -7.74 2.95
CA LEU A 113 6.82 -8.24 4.05
C LEU A 113 5.93 -7.13 4.65
N ILE A 114 6.47 -5.92 4.78
CA ILE A 114 5.70 -4.72 5.17
C ILE A 114 4.63 -4.43 4.13
N ALA A 115 4.95 -4.45 2.84
CA ALA A 115 3.98 -4.26 1.77
C ALA A 115 2.88 -5.33 1.83
N LEU A 116 3.22 -6.61 2.06
CA LEU A 116 2.22 -7.68 2.21
C LEU A 116 1.30 -7.43 3.40
N GLN A 117 1.85 -7.00 4.54
CA GLN A 117 1.06 -6.66 5.72
C GLN A 117 0.11 -5.49 5.42
N ARG A 118 0.61 -4.43 4.79
CA ARG A 118 -0.19 -3.25 4.44
C ARG A 118 -1.26 -3.56 3.40
N ALA A 119 -0.97 -4.39 2.40
CA ALA A 119 -1.95 -4.85 1.43
C ALA A 119 -3.03 -5.73 2.11
N THR A 120 -2.66 -6.57 3.07
CA THR A 120 -3.63 -7.38 3.84
C THR A 120 -4.55 -6.51 4.67
N GLU A 121 -4.01 -5.48 5.33
CA GLU A 121 -4.78 -4.49 6.08
C GLU A 121 -5.72 -3.68 5.16
N ALA A 122 -5.23 -3.30 3.97
CA ALA A 122 -5.97 -2.51 2.98
C ALA A 122 -7.04 -3.30 2.20
N ALA A 123 -6.96 -4.63 2.20
CA ALA A 123 -7.92 -5.50 1.52
C ALA A 123 -9.33 -5.42 2.11
N GLU A 124 -9.45 -5.20 3.43
CA GLU A 124 -10.73 -4.89 4.10
C GLU A 124 -11.07 -3.40 3.97
N PHE A 125 -10.15 -2.53 4.36
CA PHE A 125 -10.37 -1.08 4.36
C PHE A 125 -9.20 -0.34 3.73
N MET A 126 -9.44 0.24 2.55
CA MET A 126 -8.43 0.99 1.81
C MET A 126 -8.11 2.33 2.50
N GLY A 127 -6.95 2.42 3.14
CA GLY A 127 -6.47 3.65 3.77
C GLY A 127 -5.02 3.55 4.24
N HIS A 128 -4.35 4.70 4.32
CA HIS A 128 -2.98 4.80 4.87
C HIS A 128 -2.96 4.63 6.39
N ASP A 129 -4.08 4.90 7.07
CA ASP A 129 -4.22 4.56 8.47
C ASP A 129 -4.27 3.02 8.62
N ARG A 130 -3.44 2.50 9.51
CA ARG A 130 -3.49 1.09 9.90
C ARG A 130 -4.73 0.81 10.75
N PRO A 131 -5.36 -0.35 10.59
CA PRO A 131 -6.47 -0.75 11.45
C PRO A 131 -6.00 -0.83 12.90
N HIS A 132 -6.81 -0.31 13.81
CA HIS A 132 -6.55 -0.36 15.24
C HIS A 132 -7.87 -0.23 16.01
N ASN A 133 -7.87 -0.65 17.27
CA ASN A 133 -9.02 -0.49 18.16
C ASN A 133 -8.57 0.05 19.53
N SER A 134 -9.50 0.10 20.49
CA SER A 134 -9.29 0.64 21.84
C SER A 134 -8.19 -0.06 22.66
N THR A 135 -7.71 -1.24 22.26
CA THR A 135 -6.56 -1.91 22.87
C THR A 135 -5.21 -1.36 22.41
N CYS A 136 -5.20 -0.46 21.41
CA CYS A 136 -4.00 0.31 21.07
C CYS A 136 -3.57 1.13 22.28
N ALA A 137 -2.31 1.01 22.68
CA ALA A 137 -1.77 1.84 23.75
C ALA A 137 -1.83 3.33 23.34
N ALA A 138 -2.25 4.20 24.26
CA ALA A 138 -2.54 5.62 23.99
C ALA A 138 -1.36 6.42 23.40
N ASN A 139 -0.12 5.93 23.55
CA ASN A 139 1.09 6.53 23.01
C ASN A 139 1.70 5.77 21.81
N ALA A 140 1.10 4.66 21.38
CA ALA A 140 1.66 3.80 20.33
C ALA A 140 1.31 4.24 18.91
N ASN A 141 0.43 5.25 18.74
CA ASN A 141 0.02 5.79 17.44
C ASN A 141 -0.30 4.68 16.42
N CYS A 142 -1.02 3.62 16.85
CA CYS A 142 -1.11 2.37 16.08
C CYS A 142 -1.71 2.55 14.67
N GLY A 143 -2.50 3.60 14.46
CA GLY A 143 -3.03 3.95 13.14
C GLY A 143 -1.99 4.49 12.17
N SER A 144 -0.81 4.94 12.61
CA SER A 144 0.20 5.48 11.72
C SER A 144 0.85 4.39 10.88
N GLU A 145 0.99 4.63 9.57
CA GLU A 145 1.69 3.72 8.65
C GLU A 145 3.15 3.46 9.05
N ALA A 146 3.80 4.45 9.67
CA ALA A 146 5.19 4.34 10.13
C ALA A 146 5.39 3.28 11.22
N THR A 147 4.30 2.77 11.82
CA THR A 147 4.37 1.69 12.80
C THR A 147 4.44 0.29 12.17
N ALA A 148 4.38 0.19 10.84
CA ALA A 148 4.59 -1.06 10.11
C ALA A 148 6.09 -1.34 9.98
N THR A 149 6.64 -1.94 11.03
CA THR A 149 8.07 -2.13 11.25
C THR A 149 8.43 -3.62 11.39
N ILE A 150 9.64 -3.96 10.99
CA ILE A 150 10.31 -5.23 11.31
C ILE A 150 11.57 -4.88 12.09
N ASN A 151 11.66 -5.35 13.34
CA ASN A 151 12.75 -5.00 14.26
C ASN A 151 12.90 -3.48 14.42
N GLY A 152 11.78 -2.75 14.55
CA GLY A 152 11.77 -1.28 14.64
C GLY A 152 12.17 -0.52 13.36
N LYS A 153 12.36 -1.21 12.23
CA LYS A 153 12.69 -0.58 10.94
C LYS A 153 11.53 -0.69 9.97
N GLY A 154 11.14 0.42 9.36
CA GLY A 154 10.00 0.50 8.46
C GLY A 154 10.19 1.57 7.40
N GLY A 155 9.20 1.67 6.52
CA GLY A 155 9.14 2.71 5.50
C GLY A 155 8.54 4.01 6.01
N TYR A 156 8.83 5.10 5.30
CA TYR A 156 8.21 6.41 5.55
C TYR A 156 7.06 6.71 4.57
N GLY A 157 6.80 5.81 3.62
CA GLY A 157 5.71 5.95 2.67
C GLY A 157 5.25 4.60 2.16
N THR A 158 3.94 4.47 2.00
CA THR A 158 3.29 3.32 1.38
C THR A 158 2.45 3.82 0.22
N ASN A 159 2.47 3.15 -0.93
CA ASN A 159 1.45 3.31 -1.96
C ASN A 159 0.45 2.16 -1.83
N LEU A 160 -0.86 2.43 -1.95
CA LEU A 160 -1.91 1.41 -1.85
C LEU A 160 -2.81 1.42 -3.09
N HIS A 161 -3.27 0.26 -3.54
CA HIS A 161 -4.22 0.14 -4.65
C HIS A 161 -5.20 -1.00 -4.37
N SER A 162 -6.46 -0.83 -4.79
CA SER A 162 -7.56 -1.79 -4.59
C SER A 162 -7.52 -3.02 -5.50
N THR A 163 -6.35 -3.41 -6.00
CA THR A 163 -6.20 -4.60 -6.85
C THR A 163 -4.96 -5.35 -6.40
N SER A 164 -5.00 -6.69 -6.47
CA SER A 164 -3.81 -7.51 -6.24
C SER A 164 -2.87 -7.55 -7.45
N ASN A 165 -3.32 -7.11 -8.63
CA ASN A 165 -2.51 -7.13 -9.84
C ASN A 165 -1.44 -6.01 -9.81
N MET A 166 -0.19 -6.40 -9.57
CA MET A 166 0.92 -5.45 -9.44
C MET A 166 1.15 -4.56 -10.66
N SER A 167 0.99 -5.08 -11.88
CA SER A 167 1.14 -4.26 -13.10
C SER A 167 0.09 -3.15 -13.17
N ARG A 168 -1.17 -3.48 -12.85
CA ARG A 168 -2.25 -2.50 -12.80
C ARG A 168 -2.02 -1.47 -11.69
N ALA A 169 -1.55 -1.91 -10.53
CA ALA A 169 -1.23 -1.03 -9.41
C ALA A 169 -0.11 -0.04 -9.76
N MET A 170 0.98 -0.53 -10.36
CA MET A 170 2.10 0.30 -10.82
C MET A 170 1.68 1.31 -11.89
N GLN A 171 0.76 0.95 -12.79
CA GLN A 171 0.20 1.90 -13.75
C GLN A 171 -0.61 3.01 -13.07
N GLY A 172 -1.42 2.65 -12.06
CA GLY A 172 -2.21 3.59 -11.27
C GLY A 172 -1.35 4.55 -10.48
N TRP A 173 -0.40 4.03 -9.69
CA TRP A 173 0.55 4.83 -8.89
C TRP A 173 1.51 5.65 -9.74
N GLY A 174 1.92 5.14 -10.89
CA GLY A 174 2.91 5.76 -11.76
C GLY A 174 2.30 6.73 -12.76
N PHE A 175 2.17 6.28 -14.01
CA PHE A 175 1.72 7.13 -15.12
C PHE A 175 0.31 7.70 -14.91
N GLY A 176 -0.55 7.03 -14.14
CA GLY A 176 -1.88 7.53 -13.79
C GLY A 176 -1.88 8.89 -13.09
N GLU A 177 -0.82 9.22 -12.36
CA GLU A 177 -0.71 10.47 -11.59
C GLU A 177 0.17 11.54 -12.25
N LEU A 178 0.78 11.24 -13.39
CA LEU A 178 1.72 12.15 -14.05
C LEU A 178 1.09 13.51 -14.41
N ALA A 179 -0.16 13.50 -14.88
CA ALA A 179 -0.86 14.73 -15.21
C ALA A 179 -1.10 15.61 -13.96
N ALA A 180 -1.40 14.99 -12.81
CA ALA A 180 -1.56 15.70 -11.55
C ALA A 180 -0.23 16.25 -11.03
N LEU A 181 0.84 15.44 -11.05
CA LEU A 181 2.19 15.90 -10.67
C LEU A 181 2.62 17.11 -11.50
N LYS A 182 2.43 17.08 -12.82
CA LYS A 182 2.75 18.22 -13.71
C LYS A 182 1.91 19.45 -13.40
N ARG A 183 0.60 19.29 -13.18
CA ARG A 183 -0.31 20.39 -12.81
C ARG A 183 0.07 21.05 -11.49
N LEU A 184 0.52 20.25 -10.53
CA LEU A 184 0.97 20.71 -9.20
C LEU A 184 2.43 21.18 -9.18
N GLY A 185 3.08 21.31 -10.34
CA GLY A 185 4.48 21.76 -10.41
C GLY A 185 5.46 20.83 -9.71
N GLY A 186 5.14 19.53 -9.59
CA GLY A 186 6.00 18.54 -8.93
C GLY A 186 5.71 18.32 -7.45
N ALA A 187 4.69 18.98 -6.88
CA ALA A 187 4.33 18.79 -5.46
C ALA A 187 3.73 17.41 -5.19
N PHE A 188 4.02 16.87 -4.00
CA PHE A 188 3.28 15.78 -3.41
C PHE A 188 1.86 16.23 -3.05
N SER A 189 0.87 15.38 -3.30
CA SER A 189 -0.51 15.62 -2.90
C SER A 189 -1.26 14.31 -2.68
N ALA A 190 -1.94 14.22 -1.54
CA ALA A 190 -2.87 13.16 -1.18
C ALA A 190 -4.36 13.52 -1.46
N ASP A 191 -4.62 14.69 -2.06
CA ASP A 191 -5.97 15.09 -2.46
C ASP A 191 -6.45 14.22 -3.63
N GLN A 192 -7.59 13.56 -3.48
CA GLN A 192 -8.20 12.69 -4.50
C GLN A 192 -8.44 13.40 -5.85
N ARG A 193 -8.59 14.73 -5.88
CA ARG A 193 -8.75 15.50 -7.12
C ARG A 193 -7.41 15.82 -7.79
N ASN A 194 -6.32 15.74 -7.05
CA ASN A 194 -4.97 16.09 -7.47
C ASN A 194 -3.96 15.09 -6.93
N LEU A 195 -4.23 13.80 -7.11
CA LEU A 195 -3.40 12.75 -6.54
C LEU A 195 -2.07 12.66 -7.30
N SER A 196 -0.97 13.00 -6.62
CA SER A 196 0.40 12.91 -7.14
C SER A 196 1.34 12.19 -6.18
N GLY A 197 0.86 11.87 -4.97
CA GLY A 197 1.67 11.34 -3.89
C GLY A 197 2.28 9.98 -4.19
N HIS A 198 1.58 9.11 -4.93
CA HIS A 198 2.11 7.79 -5.26
C HIS A 198 3.25 7.90 -6.26
N LEU A 199 3.06 8.66 -7.34
CA LEU A 199 4.11 8.87 -8.33
C LEU A 199 5.31 9.58 -7.71
N HIS A 200 5.04 10.63 -6.93
CA HIS A 200 6.08 11.39 -6.22
C HIS A 200 6.96 10.48 -5.36
N THR A 201 6.34 9.56 -4.63
CA THR A 201 7.02 8.56 -3.81
C THR A 201 7.91 7.64 -4.67
N LEU A 202 7.39 7.08 -5.77
CA LEU A 202 8.14 6.14 -6.62
C LEU A 202 9.35 6.77 -7.35
N ILE A 203 9.28 8.07 -7.65
CA ILE A 203 10.34 8.80 -8.37
C ILE A 203 11.26 9.58 -7.45
N ASN A 204 10.98 9.61 -6.16
CA ASN A 204 11.82 10.33 -5.21
C ASN A 204 13.27 9.79 -5.26
N PRO A 205 14.29 10.63 -5.53
CA PRO A 205 15.69 10.21 -5.52
C PRO A 205 16.21 9.78 -4.14
N ALA A 206 15.58 10.23 -3.05
CA ALA A 206 15.96 9.89 -1.69
C ALA A 206 15.66 8.42 -1.31
N ASN A 207 14.72 7.78 -1.99
CA ASN A 207 14.37 6.39 -1.75
C ASN A 207 15.51 5.48 -2.23
N THR A 208 15.91 4.52 -1.39
CA THR A 208 16.96 3.54 -1.72
C THR A 208 16.50 2.09 -1.56
N ARG A 209 15.38 1.88 -0.85
CA ARG A 209 14.76 0.58 -0.58
C ARG A 209 13.30 0.58 -0.96
N ILE A 210 12.83 -0.54 -1.50
CA ILE A 210 11.43 -0.76 -1.83
C ILE A 210 11.05 -2.22 -1.66
N GLY A 211 9.76 -2.47 -1.44
CA GLY A 211 9.15 -3.77 -1.60
C GLY A 211 7.72 -3.66 -2.12
N PHE A 212 7.23 -4.74 -2.69
CA PHE A 212 5.94 -4.84 -3.37
C PHE A 212 5.19 -6.09 -2.92
N ALA A 213 3.88 -6.00 -2.81
CA ALA A 213 3.02 -7.15 -2.62
C ALA A 213 1.61 -6.88 -3.15
N GLY A 214 1.05 -7.85 -3.86
CA GLY A 214 -0.37 -8.00 -4.14
C GLY A 214 -0.93 -9.16 -3.33
N VAL A 215 -2.13 -9.00 -2.79
CA VAL A 215 -2.79 -10.05 -2.00
C VAL A 215 -4.28 -10.10 -2.30
N VAL A 216 -4.79 -11.32 -2.41
CA VAL A 216 -6.22 -11.60 -2.38
C VAL A 216 -6.54 -12.28 -1.06
N THR A 217 -7.44 -11.71 -0.28
CA THR A 217 -7.88 -12.23 1.01
C THR A 217 -9.36 -12.59 0.97
N ALA A 218 -9.85 -13.23 2.03
CA ALA A 218 -11.29 -13.44 2.23
C ALA A 218 -12.12 -12.13 2.30
N GLU A 219 -11.48 -10.99 2.50
CA GLU A 219 -12.11 -9.69 2.73
C GLU A 219 -12.06 -8.77 1.50
N GLY A 220 -11.18 -9.07 0.55
CA GLY A 220 -10.97 -8.28 -0.65
C GLY A 220 -9.58 -8.47 -1.21
N GLU A 221 -9.21 -7.63 -2.16
CA GLU A 221 -7.87 -7.61 -2.73
C GLU A 221 -7.24 -6.22 -2.63
N ALA A 222 -5.92 -6.19 -2.49
CA ALA A 222 -5.16 -4.96 -2.53
C ALA A 222 -3.72 -5.24 -2.93
N SER A 223 -3.01 -4.18 -3.24
CA SER A 223 -1.55 -4.18 -3.37
C SER A 223 -0.96 -2.99 -2.65
N ALA A 224 0.30 -3.15 -2.27
CA ALA A 224 1.08 -2.11 -1.66
C ALA A 224 2.50 -2.06 -2.24
N ALA A 225 3.08 -0.86 -2.22
CA ALA A 225 4.50 -0.66 -2.33
C ALA A 225 4.99 0.08 -1.07
N ALA A 226 5.96 -0.48 -0.35
CA ALA A 226 6.55 0.16 0.82
C ALA A 226 7.94 0.67 0.47
N VAL A 227 8.26 1.94 0.79
CA VAL A 227 9.55 2.57 0.46
C VAL A 227 10.27 3.08 1.69
N GLY A 228 11.60 3.11 1.61
CA GLY A 228 12.42 3.78 2.60
C GLY A 228 13.88 3.94 2.20
N THR A 229 14.69 4.33 3.18
CA THR A 229 16.11 4.70 3.00
C THR A 229 17.08 3.72 3.63
N GLU A 230 16.60 2.84 4.52
CA GLU A 230 17.43 1.95 5.31
C GLU A 230 17.03 0.49 5.11
N ALA A 231 18.01 -0.42 5.15
CA ALA A 231 17.75 -1.84 5.06
C ALA A 231 17.11 -2.37 6.34
N THR A 232 16.04 -3.16 6.20
CA THR A 232 15.31 -3.75 7.34
C THR A 232 16.11 -4.85 8.03
N GLY A 233 16.99 -5.51 7.29
CA GLY A 233 17.77 -6.66 7.77
C GLY A 233 17.02 -8.00 7.71
N ALA A 234 15.77 -8.02 7.25
CA ALA A 234 15.08 -9.27 6.94
C ALA A 234 15.75 -9.94 5.73
N THR A 235 16.01 -11.24 5.82
CA THR A 235 16.71 -12.01 4.78
C THR A 235 15.86 -13.10 4.14
N VAL A 236 14.71 -13.42 4.75
CA VAL A 236 13.82 -14.49 4.31
C VAL A 236 12.43 -13.94 4.04
N MET A 237 11.85 -14.32 2.91
CA MET A 237 10.43 -14.15 2.62
C MET A 237 9.89 -15.39 1.89
N PRO A 238 8.58 -15.66 1.96
CA PRO A 238 7.96 -16.72 1.18
C PRO A 238 8.25 -16.58 -0.32
N GLN A 239 8.51 -17.69 -1.00
CA GLN A 239 8.86 -17.72 -2.43
C GLN A 239 7.74 -18.36 -3.25
N GLY A 240 7.46 -17.78 -4.42
CA GLY A 240 6.39 -18.25 -5.31
C GLY A 240 4.99 -18.12 -4.71
N GLU A 241 4.00 -18.70 -5.39
CA GLU A 241 2.60 -18.63 -4.97
C GLU A 241 2.39 -19.26 -3.58
N GLN A 242 1.81 -18.45 -2.68
CA GLN A 242 1.44 -18.85 -1.33
C GLN A 242 -0.07 -18.86 -1.17
N ARG A 243 -0.57 -19.84 -0.39
CA ARG A 243 -1.92 -19.84 0.17
C ARG A 243 -1.81 -20.14 1.65
N THR A 244 -2.01 -19.12 2.48
CA THR A 244 -1.82 -19.23 3.95
C THR A 244 -2.75 -18.29 4.69
N VAL A 245 -2.70 -18.31 6.02
CA VAL A 245 -3.43 -17.40 6.89
C VAL A 245 -2.55 -16.22 7.25
N LEU A 246 -3.01 -15.01 6.94
CA LEU A 246 -2.42 -13.76 7.41
C LEU A 246 -3.26 -13.20 8.55
N HIS A 247 -2.63 -12.30 9.32
CA HIS A 247 -3.26 -11.67 10.47
C HIS A 247 -3.17 -10.16 10.31
N ARG A 248 -4.30 -9.49 10.51
CA ARG A 248 -4.34 -8.02 10.61
C ARG A 248 -4.96 -7.61 11.95
N PRO A 249 -4.63 -6.43 12.48
CA PRO A 249 -5.35 -5.85 13.60
C PRO A 249 -6.87 -5.81 13.34
N ALA A 250 -7.66 -6.08 14.38
CA ALA A 250 -9.08 -5.79 14.37
C ALA A 250 -9.28 -4.27 14.49
N ASN A 251 -10.08 -3.70 13.59
CA ASN A 251 -10.44 -2.29 13.64
C ASN A 251 -11.53 -2.04 14.71
N THR A 252 -11.74 -0.77 15.05
CA THR A 252 -12.79 -0.39 16.00
C THR A 252 -14.16 -0.89 15.54
N GLY A 253 -14.83 -1.67 16.37
CA GLY A 253 -16.14 -2.27 16.08
C GLY A 253 -16.09 -3.65 15.44
N GLU A 254 -14.91 -4.14 15.05
CA GLU A 254 -14.75 -5.54 14.65
C GLU A 254 -14.57 -6.44 15.87
N LYS A 255 -15.03 -7.69 15.74
CA LYS A 255 -14.76 -8.73 16.74
C LYS A 255 -13.48 -9.49 16.35
N PRO A 256 -12.41 -9.45 17.15
CA PRO A 256 -11.22 -10.27 16.91
C PRO A 256 -11.56 -11.75 16.75
N SER A 257 -10.83 -12.44 15.89
CA SER A 257 -11.03 -13.86 15.62
C SER A 257 -9.79 -14.50 15.05
N THR A 258 -9.26 -15.49 15.75
CA THR A 258 -8.19 -16.37 15.27
C THR A 258 -8.71 -17.51 14.39
N THR A 259 -10.03 -17.67 14.28
CA THR A 259 -10.64 -18.56 13.28
C THR A 259 -10.57 -17.88 11.91
N PRO A 260 -9.85 -18.45 10.92
CA PRO A 260 -9.62 -17.76 9.66
C PRO A 260 -10.89 -17.57 8.85
N LYS A 261 -11.15 -16.34 8.39
CA LYS A 261 -12.12 -16.07 7.32
C LYS A 261 -11.64 -16.79 6.05
N LYS A 262 -12.53 -17.59 5.44
CA LYS A 262 -12.18 -18.46 4.31
C LYS A 262 -12.17 -17.71 2.99
N LEU A 263 -11.11 -17.92 2.21
CA LEU A 263 -10.98 -17.34 0.89
C LEU A 263 -11.76 -18.20 -0.11
N ILE A 264 -12.89 -17.69 -0.60
CA ILE A 264 -13.71 -18.36 -1.63
C ILE A 264 -13.30 -17.83 -3.00
N LEU A 265 -12.30 -18.47 -3.61
CA LEU A 265 -11.92 -18.21 -5.00
C LEU A 265 -12.94 -18.88 -5.92
N GLY A 266 -14.06 -18.20 -6.20
CA GLY A 266 -15.10 -18.77 -7.06
C GLY A 266 -16.49 -18.14 -7.01
N GLY A 267 -16.65 -16.91 -6.52
CA GLY A 267 -17.91 -16.19 -6.60
C GLY A 267 -17.64 -14.71 -6.53
N ALA A 268 -18.07 -13.96 -7.54
CA ALA A 268 -18.12 -12.50 -7.46
C ALA A 268 -18.76 -12.12 -6.11
N SER A 269 -18.18 -11.15 -5.41
CA SER A 269 -18.79 -10.66 -4.16
C SER A 269 -20.24 -10.25 -4.45
N MET A 270 -21.14 -10.36 -3.47
CA MET A 270 -22.54 -9.91 -3.66
C MET A 270 -22.63 -8.46 -4.16
N SER A 271 -21.63 -7.62 -3.83
CA SER A 271 -21.50 -6.26 -4.34
C SER A 271 -21.14 -6.20 -5.84
N GLU A 272 -20.23 -7.05 -6.30
CA GLU A 272 -19.86 -7.19 -7.70
C GLU A 272 -20.97 -7.84 -8.51
N ILE A 273 -21.67 -8.84 -7.97
CA ILE A 273 -22.87 -9.42 -8.59
C ILE A 273 -23.92 -8.34 -8.79
N ARG A 274 -24.20 -7.52 -7.76
CA ARG A 274 -25.15 -6.40 -7.88
C ARG A 274 -24.70 -5.36 -8.91
N ARG A 275 -23.40 -5.05 -8.97
CA ARG A 275 -22.83 -4.11 -9.95
C ARG A 275 -22.92 -4.65 -11.37
N ILE A 276 -22.58 -5.93 -11.58
CA ILE A 276 -22.69 -6.63 -12.87
C ILE A 276 -24.16 -6.71 -13.31
N ILE A 277 -25.07 -7.11 -12.41
CA ILE A 277 -26.51 -7.13 -12.69
C ILE A 277 -27.01 -5.72 -13.06
N SER A 278 -26.58 -4.68 -12.35
CA SER A 278 -26.98 -3.30 -12.65
C SER A 278 -26.48 -2.84 -14.02
N ILE A 279 -25.25 -3.19 -14.39
CA ILE A 279 -24.69 -2.90 -15.73
C ILE A 279 -25.49 -3.64 -16.81
N VAL A 280 -25.75 -4.93 -16.63
CA VAL A 280 -26.50 -5.75 -17.59
C VAL A 280 -27.94 -5.21 -17.75
N LEU A 281 -28.62 -4.89 -16.65
CA LEU A 281 -29.96 -4.29 -16.69
C LEU A 281 -29.95 -2.93 -17.39
N THR A 282 -28.93 -2.10 -17.17
CA THR A 282 -28.79 -0.80 -17.85
C THR A 282 -28.61 -0.99 -19.35
N VAL A 283 -27.74 -1.92 -19.78
CA VAL A 283 -27.54 -2.24 -21.20
C VAL A 283 -28.82 -2.80 -21.83
N LEU A 284 -29.54 -3.69 -21.16
CA LEU A 284 -30.82 -4.23 -21.63
C LEU A 284 -31.90 -3.15 -21.74
N THR A 285 -31.91 -2.18 -20.83
CA THR A 285 -32.85 -1.04 -20.86
C THR A 285 -32.53 -0.12 -22.05
N ILE A 286 -31.25 0.17 -22.28
CA ILE A 286 -30.80 0.96 -23.44
C ILE A 286 -31.12 0.22 -24.75
N ALA A 287 -30.85 -1.08 -24.83
CA ALA A 287 -31.17 -1.89 -26.00
C ALA A 287 -32.69 -1.93 -26.26
N SER A 288 -33.51 -2.07 -25.21
CA SER A 288 -34.97 -2.05 -25.32
C SER A 288 -35.50 -0.68 -25.77
N ALA A 289 -34.89 0.41 -25.30
CA ALA A 289 -35.21 1.76 -25.74
C ALA A 289 -34.83 1.99 -27.22
N LEU A 290 -33.67 1.48 -27.65
CA LEU A 290 -33.23 1.53 -29.04
C LEU A 290 -34.16 0.73 -29.95
N VAL A 291 -34.58 -0.48 -29.56
CA VAL A 291 -35.56 -1.27 -30.32
C VAL A 291 -36.89 -0.51 -30.43
N LYS A 292 -37.41 0.05 -29.34
CA LYS A 292 -38.64 0.86 -29.37
C LYS A 292 -38.53 2.15 -30.19
N PHE A 293 -37.32 2.70 -30.33
CA PHE A 293 -37.07 3.89 -31.14
C PHE A 293 -36.95 3.55 -32.64
N ILE A 294 -36.33 2.41 -32.95
CA ILE A 294 -36.05 1.95 -34.30
C ILE A 294 -37.28 1.26 -34.91
N GLU A 295 -38.06 0.51 -34.12
CA GLU A 295 -39.22 -0.26 -34.59
C GLU A 295 -40.27 0.60 -35.34
N PRO A 296 -40.67 1.81 -34.88
CA PRO A 296 -41.58 2.69 -35.63
C PRO A 296 -40.98 3.24 -36.93
N GLN A 297 -39.66 3.30 -37.05
CA GLN A 297 -38.95 3.78 -38.25
C GLN A 297 -38.77 2.66 -39.28
N LEU A 298 -38.61 1.42 -38.82
CA LEU A 298 -38.52 0.24 -39.69
C LEU A 298 -39.89 -0.31 -40.09
N ARG A 299 -40.94 -0.14 -39.28
CA ARG A 299 -42.30 -0.63 -39.59
C ARG A 299 -42.83 -0.18 -40.96
N PRO A 300 -42.71 1.10 -41.36
CA PRO A 300 -43.15 1.55 -42.68
C PRO A 300 -42.37 0.88 -43.83
N LEU A 301 -41.06 0.63 -43.64
CA LEU A 301 -40.20 -0.01 -44.64
C LEU A 301 -40.51 -1.51 -44.76
N VAL A 302 -40.77 -2.18 -43.64
CA VAL A 302 -41.18 -3.58 -43.59
C VAL A 302 -42.59 -3.75 -44.17
N ASP A 303 -43.53 -2.86 -43.82
CA ASP A 303 -44.89 -2.85 -44.39
C ASP A 303 -44.87 -2.54 -45.90
N GLN A 304 -43.93 -1.73 -46.39
CA GLN A 304 -43.76 -1.48 -47.81
C GLN A 304 -43.19 -2.69 -48.57
N TYR A 305 -42.33 -3.49 -47.93
CA TYR A 305 -41.76 -4.71 -48.51
C TYR A 305 -42.66 -5.95 -48.37
N LEU A 306 -43.55 -5.98 -47.37
CA LEU A 306 -44.44 -7.13 -47.08
C LEU A 306 -45.89 -6.93 -47.55
N ARG A 307 -46.27 -5.74 -48.05
CA ARG A 307 -47.55 -5.55 -48.74
C ARG A 307 -47.60 -6.31 -50.07
N ARG A 308 -48.24 -7.48 -50.03
CA ARG A 308 -49.41 -7.73 -50.88
C ARG A 308 -50.61 -7.01 -50.26
#